data_AF-A0A2N2MZY1-F1
#
_entry.id   AF-A0A2N2MZY1-F1
#
_cell.length_a   1.000
_cell.length_b   1.000
_cell.length_c   1.000
_cell.angle_alpha   90.00
_cell.angle_beta   90.00
_cell.angle_gamma   90.00
#
_symmetry.space_group_name_H-M   'P 1'
#
loop_
_entity.id
_entity.type
_entity.pdbx_description
1 polymer ?
#
loop_
_entity_poly.entity_id
_entity_poly.type
_entity_poly.pdbx_seq_one_letter_code
_entity_poly.pdbx_strand_id
1 'polypeptide(L)' 'MVIIQKPRTHITEDNYLYLQILDAITNKDKVTFDVPQPEKIILDYINARKLDFIKLVGYAGKYYNKETQLRICKIAVVSL' A
#
# COMPACT_ATOMS: atom_id res chain seq x y z
N MET A 1 2.74 -15.30 17.10
CA MET A 1 1.26 -15.30 17.04
C MET A 1 0.84 -14.69 15.72
N VAL A 2 0.15 -15.45 14.87
CA VAL A 2 -0.37 -14.95 13.59
C VAL A 2 -1.81 -14.48 13.82
N ILE A 3 -2.13 -13.24 13.47
CA ILE A 3 -3.48 -12.67 13.61
C ILE A 3 -4.10 -12.59 12.23
N ILE A 4 -5.19 -13.34 12.01
CA ILE A 4 -5.98 -13.25 10.78
C ILE A 4 -7.02 -12.15 10.95
N GLN A 5 -7.02 -11.17 10.05
CA GLN A 5 -7.99 -10.07 10.06
C GLN A 5 -8.94 -10.19 8.87
N LYS A 6 -10.20 -9.83 9.07
CA LYS A 6 -11.18 -9.76 7.98
C LYS A 6 -10.76 -8.66 6.99
N PRO A 7 -10.85 -8.89 5.68
CA PRO A 7 -10.64 -7.86 4.68
C PRO A 7 -11.55 -6.64 4.90
N ARG A 8 -11.03 -5.43 4.65
CA ARG A 8 -11.80 -4.18 4.80
C ARG A 8 -12.91 -4.04 3.75
N THR A 9 -12.82 -4.77 2.64
CA THR A 9 -13.83 -4.79 1.58
C THR A 9 -13.82 -6.13 0.85
N HIS A 10 -14.78 -6.34 -0.05
CA HIS A 10 -14.82 -7.55 -0.87
C HIS A 10 -13.62 -7.60 -1.81
N ILE A 11 -12.89 -8.71 -1.78
CA ILE A 11 -11.69 -8.92 -2.59
C ILE A 11 -12.09 -9.49 -3.95
N THR A 12 -11.56 -8.91 -5.01
CA THR A 12 -11.72 -9.34 -6.41
C THR A 12 -10.36 -9.48 -7.07
N GLU A 13 -10.32 -10.13 -8.23
CA GLU A 13 -9.11 -10.24 -9.05
C GLU A 13 -8.53 -8.87 -9.46
N ASP A 14 -9.37 -7.84 -9.54
CA ASP A 14 -8.95 -6.48 -9.88
C ASP A 14 -8.34 -5.72 -8.71
N ASN A 15 -8.81 -5.96 -7.47
CA ASN A 15 -8.48 -5.12 -6.33
C ASN A 15 -7.49 -5.77 -5.34
N TYR A 16 -7.25 -7.08 -5.42
CA TYR A 16 -6.51 -7.79 -4.38
C TYR A 16 -5.07 -7.25 -4.20
N LEU A 17 -4.36 -6.95 -5.31
CA LEU A 17 -2.99 -6.42 -5.23
C LEU A 17 -2.95 -5.01 -4.63
N TYR A 18 -3.96 -4.18 -4.91
CA TYR A 18 -4.09 -2.85 -4.34
C TYR A 18 -4.31 -2.93 -2.84
N LEU A 19 -5.25 -3.78 -2.40
CA LEU A 19 -5.53 -3.97 -0.98
C LEU A 19 -4.33 -4.57 -0.25
N GLN A 20 -3.64 -5.54 -0.85
CA GLN A 20 -2.48 -6.21 -0.26
C GLN A 20 -1.33 -5.23 0.01
N ILE A 21 -0.97 -4.38 -0.95
CA ILE A 21 0.12 -3.43 -0.74
C ILE A 21 -0.26 -2.34 0.26
N LEU A 22 -1.52 -1.88 0.26
CA LEU A 22 -2.02 -0.93 1.25
C LEU A 22 -2.01 -1.54 2.66
N ASP A 23 -2.36 -2.82 2.80
CA ASP A 23 -2.23 -3.55 4.08
C ASP A 23 -0.80 -3.58 4.59
N ALA A 24 0.17 -3.86 3.71
CA ALA A 24 1.59 -3.86 4.07
C ALA A 24 2.05 -2.46 4.52
N ILE A 25 1.60 -1.41 3.83
CA ILE A 25 1.95 -0.02 4.13
C ILE A 25 1.32 0.45 5.45
N THR A 26 0.05 0.14 5.70
CA THR A 26 -0.66 0.54 6.92
C THR A 26 -0.11 -0.17 8.15
N ASN A 27 0.30 -1.44 8.02
CA ASN A 27 0.85 -2.19 9.14
C ASN A 27 2.34 -1.91 9.41
N LYS A 28 2.98 -1.04 8.60
CA LYS A 28 4.41 -0.70 8.68
C LYS A 28 4.81 -0.07 10.02
N ASP A 29 3.93 0.63 10.73
CA ASP A 29 4.25 1.18 12.05
C ASP A 29 4.54 0.11 13.12
N LYS A 30 4.28 -1.18 12.79
CA LYS A 30 4.61 -2.34 13.63
C LYS A 30 5.85 -3.09 13.16
N VAL A 31 6.50 -2.66 12.07
CA VAL A 31 7.60 -3.38 11.44
C VAL A 31 8.72 -2.40 11.08
N THR A 32 9.85 -2.50 11.78
CA THR A 32 11.09 -1.83 11.36
C THR A 32 11.55 -2.47 10.05
N PHE A 33 11.58 -1.69 8.99
CA PHE A 33 12.17 -2.15 7.74
C PHE A 33 13.69 -1.94 7.87
N ASP A 34 14.44 -3.03 8.07
CA ASP A 34 15.93 -3.04 8.10
C ASP A 34 16.55 -2.82 6.71
N VAL A 35 15.94 -1.95 5.91
CA VAL A 35 16.39 -1.61 4.55
C VAL A 35 16.57 -0.10 4.42
N PRO A 36 17.62 0.36 3.72
CA PRO A 36 17.94 1.79 3.63
C PRO A 36 16.85 2.67 2.98
N GLN A 37 16.07 2.10 2.06
CA GLN A 37 15.07 2.83 1.27
C GLN A 37 13.80 1.99 1.05
N PRO A 38 12.98 1.77 2.09
CA PRO A 38 11.80 0.91 1.98
C PRO A 38 10.73 1.49 1.03
N GLU A 39 10.70 2.80 0.83
CA GLU A 39 9.82 3.46 -0.15
C GLU A 39 10.18 3.05 -1.59
N LYS A 40 11.47 2.83 -1.90
CA LYS A 40 11.91 2.36 -3.21
C LYS A 40 11.42 0.95 -3.50
N ILE A 41 11.45 0.05 -2.51
CA ILE A 41 10.94 -1.31 -2.65
C ILE A 41 9.44 -1.32 -2.96
N ILE A 42 8.68 -0.45 -2.28
CA ILE A 42 7.24 -0.30 -2.52
C ILE A 42 7.00 0.22 -3.95
N LEU A 43 7.78 1.21 -4.39
CA LEU A 43 7.70 1.75 -5.74
C LEU A 43 8.02 0.68 -6.80
N ASP A 44 9.10 -0.06 -6.63
CA ASP A 44 9.51 -1.14 -7.53
C ASP A 44 8.42 -2.21 -7.64
N TYR A 45 7.77 -2.55 -6.52
CA TYR A 45 6.62 -3.47 -6.51
C TYR A 45 5.42 -2.92 -7.29
N ILE A 46 5.04 -1.65 -7.06
CA ILE A 46 3.94 -0.98 -7.75
C ILE A 46 4.19 -0.99 -9.27
N ASN A 47 5.41 -0.66 -9.69
CA ASN A 47 5.81 -0.64 -11.09
C ASN A 47 5.82 -2.04 -11.72
N ALA A 48 6.41 -3.03 -11.05
CA ALA A 48 6.48 -4.41 -11.54
C ALA A 48 5.08 -5.04 -11.71
N ARG A 49 4.14 -4.66 -10.86
CA ARG A 49 2.74 -5.13 -10.90
C ARG A 49 1.82 -4.22 -11.72
N LYS A 50 2.33 -3.13 -12.31
CA LYS A 50 1.58 -2.15 -13.10
C LYS A 50 0.34 -1.61 -12.35
N LEU A 51 0.49 -1.35 -11.05
CA LEU A 51 -0.60 -0.83 -10.24
C LEU A 51 -0.79 0.66 -10.53
N ASP A 52 -2.06 1.07 -10.64
CA ASP A 52 -2.42 2.46 -10.90
C ASP A 52 -2.37 3.29 -9.60
N PHE A 53 -1.57 4.35 -9.60
CA PHE A 53 -1.40 5.23 -8.44
C PHE A 53 -2.69 5.95 -8.04
N ILE A 54 -3.52 6.36 -9.00
CA ILE A 54 -4.80 7.03 -8.72
C ILE A 54 -5.74 6.03 -8.02
N LYS A 55 -5.79 4.77 -8.47
CA LYS A 55 -6.55 3.71 -7.80
C LYS A 55 -6.00 3.43 -6.40
N LEU A 56 -4.68 3.39 -6.22
CA LEU A 56 -4.07 3.21 -4.89
C LEU A 56 -4.48 4.33 -3.93
N VAL A 57 -4.41 5.59 -4.36
CA VAL A 57 -4.84 6.75 -3.55
C VAL A 57 -6.34 6.68 -3.26
N GLY A 58 -7.16 6.31 -4.25
CA GLY A 58 -8.60 6.15 -4.11
C GLY A 58 -8.98 5.06 -3.10
N TYR A 59 -8.36 3.89 -3.18
CA TYR A 59 -8.57 2.81 -2.22
C TYR A 59 -8.06 3.17 -0.82
N ALA A 60 -6.90 3.83 -0.72
CA ALA A 60 -6.38 4.31 0.55
C ALA A 60 -7.35 5.29 1.23
N GLY A 61 -7.87 6.28 0.49
CA GLY A 61 -8.83 7.24 1.03
C GLY A 61 -10.19 6.62 1.40
N LYS A 62 -10.60 5.54 0.71
CA LYS A 62 -11.89 4.88 0.94
C LYS A 62 -11.88 3.87 2.07
N TYR A 63 -10.79 3.11 2.23
CA TYR A 63 -10.73 1.95 3.11
C TYR A 63 -9.64 2.02 4.18
N TYR A 64 -8.72 2.98 4.10
CA TYR A 64 -7.57 3.11 5.01
C TYR A 64 -7.54 4.48 5.69
N ASN A 65 -6.53 4.71 6.54
CA ASN A 65 -6.37 5.96 7.25
C ASN A 65 -5.64 7.03 6.40
N LYS A 66 -5.75 8.29 6.83
CA LYS A 66 -5.14 9.44 6.16
C LYS A 66 -3.62 9.32 6.03
N GLU A 67 -2.96 8.69 7.00
CA GLU A 67 -1.50 8.48 6.98
C GLU A 67 -1.08 7.55 5.84
N THR A 68 -1.80 6.44 5.64
CA THR A 68 -1.58 5.51 4.52
C THR A 68 -1.75 6.24 3.19
N GLN A 69 -2.81 7.03 3.05
CA GLN A 69 -3.05 7.81 1.84
C GLN A 69 -1.92 8.82 1.56
N LEU A 70 -1.50 9.59 2.57
CA LEU A 70 -0.38 10.54 2.44
C LEU A 70 0.92 9.85 2.05
N ARG A 71 1.17 8.64 2.56
CA ARG A 71 2.38 7.88 2.23
C ARG A 71 2.39 7.42 0.78
N ILE A 72 1.26 6.98 0.24
CA ILE A 72 1.12 6.68 -1.19
C ILE A 72 1.40 7.93 -2.01
N CYS A 73 0.84 9.09 -1.64
CA CYS A 73 1.11 10.35 -2.34
C CYS A 73 2.59 10.71 -2.32
N LYS A 74 3.29 10.54 -1.19
CA LYS A 74 4.74 10.77 -1.11
C LYS A 74 5.53 9.86 -2.05
N ILE A 75 5.18 8.57 -2.11
CA ILE A 75 5.84 7.61 -3.01
C ILE A 75 5.59 7.98 -4.48
N ALA A 76 4.35 8.37 -4.82
CA ALA A 76 4.00 8.80 -6.17
C ALA A 76 4.79 10.04 -6.62
N VAL A 77 4.96 11.04 -5.74
CA VAL A 77 5.71 12.26 -6.03
C VAL A 77 7.20 12.00 -6.22
N VAL A 78 7.80 11.06 -5.49
CA VAL A 78 9.20 10.66 -5.68
C VAL A 78 9.44 9.92 -7.01
N SER A 79 8.37 9.50 -7.69
CA SER A 79 8.43 8.73 -8.95
C SER A 79 8.29 9.60 -10.21
N LEU A 80 8.07 10.91 -10.04
CA LEU A 80 7.99 11.93 -11.10
C LEU A 80 9.34 12.66 -11.23
#